data_AF-A0A8J7JLD3-F1
#
_entry.id   AF-A0A8J7JLD3-F1
#
_cell.length_a   1.000
_cell.length_b   1.000
_cell.length_c   1.000
_cell.angle_alpha   90.00
_cell.angle_beta   90.00
_cell.angle_gamma   90.00
#
_symmetry.space_group_name_H-M   'P 1'
#
loop_
_entity.id
_entity.type
_entity.pdbx_description
1 polymer ?
#
loop_
_entity_poly.entity_id
_entity_poly.type
_entity_poly.pdbx_seq_one_letter_code
_entity_poly.pdbx_strand_id
1 'polypeptide(L)'
;MAQILITINGYEHVIPLTEDGPDVSGYPPAGQATLLEEYAAGRWEPYTPPELAPEPISAALPDWPAFRLALLKSATFRAWSEALPATWREDLKLAAIAANEEALQGIYNLLVEQSSPDGTAAAEWQAIADANHIPLTF
;
A
#
# COMPACT_ATOMS: atom_id res chain seq x y z
N MET A 1 -6.87 -12.70 18.82
CA MET A 1 -5.55 -12.57 19.47
C MET A 1 -5.43 -11.15 19.96
N ALA A 2 -5.14 -10.95 21.25
CA ALA A 2 -4.92 -9.61 21.79
C ALA A 2 -3.51 -9.15 21.42
N GLN A 3 -3.31 -7.85 21.28
CA GLN A 3 -1.99 -7.24 21.04
C GLN A 3 -1.77 -6.16 22.09
N ILE A 4 -0.51 -5.93 22.41
CA ILE A 4 -0.10 -4.86 23.31
C ILE A 4 0.89 -3.94 22.60
N LEU A 5 0.90 -2.68 23.02
CA LEU A 5 1.85 -1.68 22.59
C LEU A 5 2.84 -1.42 23.72
N ILE A 6 4.14 -1.52 23.44
CA ILE A 6 5.21 -1.15 24.37
C ILE A 6 6.06 -0.09 23.71
N THR A 7 6.26 1.05 24.40
CA THR A 7 7.05 2.17 23.87
C THR A 7 8.40 2.24 24.55
N ILE A 8 9.47 1.95 23.80
CA ILE A 8 10.85 1.99 24.29
C ILE A 8 11.61 3.07 23.53
N ASN A 9 12.21 4.03 24.23
CA ASN A 9 13.02 5.10 23.63
C ASN A 9 12.29 5.87 22.51
N GLY A 10 10.97 6.00 22.60
CA GLY A 10 10.13 6.65 21.58
C GLY A 10 9.78 5.77 20.38
N TYR A 11 10.15 4.48 20.38
CA TYR A 11 9.74 3.51 19.38
C TYR A 11 8.61 2.63 19.92
N GLU A 12 7.57 2.48 19.11
CA GLU A 12 6.41 1.65 19.42
C GLU A 12 6.62 0.20 18.94
N HIS A 13 6.38 -0.74 19.84
CA HIS A 13 6.47 -2.17 19.57
C HIS A 13 5.10 -2.82 19.78
N VAL A 14 4.48 -3.27 18.69
CA VAL A 14 3.23 -4.03 18.72
C VAL A 14 3.57 -5.50 18.89
N ILE A 15 3.13 -6.09 20.00
CA ILE A 15 3.51 -7.46 20.38
C ILE A 15 2.25 -8.31 20.55
N PRO A 16 2.17 -9.49 19.91
CA PRO A 16 1.09 -10.43 20.16
C PRO A 16 1.08 -10.87 21.62
N LEU A 17 -0.10 -10.84 22.26
CA LEU A 17 -0.28 -11.36 23.60
C LEU A 17 -0.87 -12.77 23.51
N THR A 18 -0.12 -13.74 24.04
CA THR A 18 -0.51 -15.15 24.17
C THR A 18 -0.98 -15.44 25.60
N GLU A 19 -1.48 -16.66 25.85
CA GLU A 19 -1.86 -17.07 27.21
C GLU A 19 -0.66 -17.08 28.19
N ASP A 20 0.55 -17.28 27.67
CA ASP A 20 1.80 -17.29 28.44
C ASP A 20 2.48 -15.90 28.55
N GLY A 21 1.89 -14.85 27.96
CA GLY A 21 2.43 -13.49 27.94
C GLY A 21 2.80 -12.99 26.54
N PRO A 22 3.59 -11.91 26.43
CA PRO A 22 3.93 -11.30 25.13
C PRO A 22 4.88 -12.18 24.32
N ASP A 23 4.53 -12.43 23.05
CA ASP A 23 5.36 -13.17 22.11
C ASP A 23 6.45 -12.27 21.52
N VAL A 24 7.63 -12.31 22.15
CA VAL A 24 8.81 -11.54 21.73
C VAL A 24 9.76 -12.34 20.83
N SER A 25 9.35 -13.52 20.34
CA SER A 25 10.23 -14.41 19.57
C SER A 25 10.82 -13.79 18.30
N GLY A 26 10.13 -12.79 17.73
CA GLY A 26 10.58 -12.01 16.57
C GLY A 26 11.64 -10.94 16.85
N TYR A 27 11.99 -10.67 18.12
CA TYR A 27 12.95 -9.63 18.51
C TYR A 27 14.34 -10.21 18.79
N PRO A 28 15.42 -9.43 18.62
CA PRO A 28 16.75 -9.85 19.02
C PRO A 28 16.83 -10.07 20.56
N PRO A 29 17.71 -10.96 21.07
CA PRO A 29 17.75 -11.32 22.50
C PRO A 29 17.84 -10.13 23.46
N ALA A 30 18.62 -9.10 23.09
CA ALA A 30 18.71 -7.86 23.89
C ALA A 30 17.38 -7.09 23.94
N GLY A 31 16.63 -7.06 22.84
CA GLY A 31 15.31 -6.43 22.77
C GLY A 31 14.22 -7.25 23.47
N GLN A 32 14.31 -8.59 23.44
CA GLN A 32 13.38 -9.46 24.16
C GLN A 32 13.38 -9.19 25.66
N ALA A 33 14.57 -9.09 26.26
CA ALA A 33 14.71 -8.83 27.70
C ALA A 33 14.06 -7.49 28.10
N THR A 34 14.30 -6.43 27.31
CA THR A 34 13.71 -5.11 27.57
C THR A 34 12.19 -5.12 27.42
N LEU A 35 11.65 -5.76 26.37
CA LEU A 35 10.21 -5.86 26.16
C LEU A 35 9.49 -6.63 27.27
N LEU A 36 10.10 -7.71 27.76
CA LEU A 36 9.58 -8.47 28.89
C LEU A 36 9.64 -7.69 30.20
N GLU A 37 10.69 -6.88 30.41
CA GLU A 37 10.81 -6.01 31.59
C GLU A 37 9.73 -4.91 31.57
N GLU A 38 9.52 -4.25 30.44
CA GLU A 38 8.45 -3.25 30.27
C GLU A 38 7.06 -3.87 30.49
N TYR A 39 6.84 -5.09 29.99
CA TYR A 39 5.60 -5.83 30.21
C TYR A 39 5.38 -6.14 31.71
N ALA A 40 6.40 -6.67 32.38
CA ALA A 40 6.35 -6.99 33.81
C ALA A 40 6.20 -5.74 34.70
N ALA A 41 6.70 -4.59 34.25
CA ALA A 41 6.53 -3.29 34.90
C ALA A 41 5.14 -2.66 34.66
N GLY A 42 4.30 -3.27 33.82
CA GLY A 42 2.98 -2.73 33.47
C GLY A 42 3.04 -1.51 32.54
N ARG A 43 4.19 -1.29 31.85
CA ARG A 43 4.39 -0.18 30.91
C ARG A 43 4.01 -0.60 29.50
N TRP A 44 2.76 -1.01 29.36
CA TRP A 44 2.18 -1.45 28.10
C TRP A 44 0.73 -1.00 28.05
N GLU A 45 0.24 -0.84 26.83
CA GLU A 45 -1.13 -0.44 26.57
C GLU A 45 -1.80 -1.50 25.70
N PRO A 46 -3.10 -1.79 25.88
CA PRO A 46 -3.82 -2.61 24.93
C PRO A 46 -3.73 -1.98 23.54
N TYR A 47 -3.11 -2.69 22.60
CA TYR A 47 -3.06 -2.22 21.23
C TYR A 47 -4.41 -2.52 20.59
N THR A 48 -5.19 -1.47 20.42
CA THR A 48 -6.29 -1.51 19.46
C THR A 48 -5.68 -1.08 18.14
N PRO A 49 -5.58 -1.96 17.13
CA PRO A 49 -5.16 -1.50 15.81
C PRO A 49 -6.05 -0.31 15.46
N PRO A 50 -5.48 0.78 14.93
CA PRO A 50 -6.31 1.87 14.45
C PRO A 50 -7.37 1.21 13.59
N GLU A 51 -8.64 1.46 13.93
CA GLU A 51 -9.74 1.03 13.09
C GLU A 51 -9.41 1.69 11.76
N LEU A 52 -8.89 0.88 10.83
CA LEU A 52 -8.82 1.25 9.44
C LEU A 52 -10.29 1.50 9.15
N ALA A 53 -10.72 2.77 9.25
CA ALA A 53 -11.85 3.20 8.49
C ALA A 53 -11.55 2.60 7.12
N PRO A 54 -12.41 1.72 6.58
CA PRO A 54 -12.28 1.36 5.20
C PRO A 54 -12.53 2.67 4.47
N GLU A 55 -11.49 3.49 4.28
CA GLU A 55 -11.46 4.38 3.14
C GLU A 55 -11.64 3.41 1.98
N PRO A 56 -12.75 3.52 1.23
CA PRO A 56 -12.98 2.63 0.14
C PRO A 56 -11.99 3.00 -0.95
N ILE A 57 -10.77 2.50 -0.87
CA ILE A 57 -10.00 2.25 -2.07
C ILE A 57 -10.44 0.87 -2.55
N SER A 58 -11.72 0.78 -2.94
CA SER A 58 -12.10 -0.11 -4.03
C SER A 58 -11.61 0.53 -5.34
N ALA A 59 -10.31 0.81 -5.41
CA ALA A 59 -9.66 0.83 -6.71
C ALA A 59 -9.39 -0.65 -7.01
N ALA A 60 -10.42 -1.36 -7.47
CA ALA A 60 -10.37 -1.76 -8.87
C ALA A 60 -8.95 -1.83 -9.40
N LEU A 61 -8.33 -3.00 -9.36
CA LEU A 61 -7.15 -3.19 -10.20
C LEU A 61 -7.56 -2.74 -11.61
N PRO A 62 -6.97 -1.67 -12.15
CA PRO A 62 -7.37 -1.21 -13.46
C PRO A 62 -7.09 -2.37 -14.41
N ASP A 63 -8.03 -2.66 -15.31
CA ASP A 63 -7.80 -3.66 -16.33
C ASP A 63 -6.50 -3.27 -17.06
N TRP A 64 -5.48 -4.12 -17.04
CA TRP A 64 -4.14 -3.75 -17.49
C TRP A 64 -4.10 -3.21 -18.92
N PRO A 65 -4.91 -3.72 -19.86
CA PRO A 65 -5.13 -3.09 -21.17
C PRO A 65 -5.64 -1.63 -21.07
N ALA A 66 -6.60 -1.33 -20.21
CA ALA A 66 -7.11 0.02 -19.97
C ALA A 66 -6.04 0.92 -19.35
N PHE A 67 -5.28 0.41 -18.37
CA PHE A 67 -4.18 1.12 -17.74
C PHE A 67 -3.07 1.49 -18.74
N ARG A 68 -2.68 0.54 -19.59
CA ARG A 68 -1.70 0.74 -20.67
C ARG A 68 -2.20 1.78 -21.69
N LEU A 69 -3.49 1.76 -22.00
CA LEU A 69 -4.11 2.76 -22.88
C LEU A 69 -4.17 4.14 -22.24
N ALA A 70 -4.46 4.24 -20.96
CA ALA A 70 -4.44 5.49 -20.21
C ALA A 70 -3.03 6.10 -20.21
N LEU A 71 -1.97 5.31 -19.98
CA LEU A 71 -0.57 5.76 -20.11
C LEU A 71 -0.28 6.40 -21.48
N LEU A 72 -0.84 5.81 -22.55
CA LEU A 72 -0.61 6.28 -23.91
C LEU A 72 -1.48 7.47 -24.31
N LYS A 73 -2.74 7.52 -23.86
CA LYS A 73 -3.77 8.44 -24.38
C LYS A 73 -4.25 9.51 -23.39
N SER A 74 -4.14 9.27 -22.08
CA SER A 74 -4.65 10.19 -21.06
C SER A 74 -3.59 11.21 -20.66
N ALA A 75 -3.95 12.49 -20.79
CA ALA A 75 -3.11 13.59 -20.33
C ALA A 75 -3.08 13.67 -18.80
N THR A 76 -4.20 13.39 -18.14
CA THR A 76 -4.28 13.36 -16.67
C THR A 76 -3.52 12.18 -16.08
N PHE A 77 -3.53 11.01 -16.74
CA PHE A 77 -2.67 9.89 -16.35
C PHE A 77 -1.20 10.26 -16.43
N ARG A 78 -0.78 10.92 -17.53
CA ARG A 78 0.61 11.36 -17.68
C ARG A 78 1.00 12.33 -16.58
N ALA A 79 0.18 13.32 -16.28
CA ALA A 79 0.41 14.26 -15.18
C ALA A 79 0.48 13.55 -13.83
N TRP A 80 -0.40 12.59 -13.57
CA TRP A 80 -0.38 11.79 -12.35
C TRP A 80 0.90 10.96 -12.24
N SER A 81 1.35 10.35 -13.34
CA SER A 81 2.60 9.57 -13.38
C SER A 81 3.85 10.41 -13.08
N GLU A 82 3.78 11.75 -13.16
CA GLU A 82 4.90 12.62 -12.79
C GLU A 82 5.22 12.63 -11.29
N ALA A 83 4.31 12.09 -10.45
CA ALA A 83 4.62 11.80 -9.06
C ALA A 83 5.77 10.77 -8.93
N LEU A 84 5.94 9.88 -9.91
CA LEU A 84 7.05 8.93 -9.93
C LEU A 84 8.38 9.59 -10.32
N PRO A 85 9.50 9.15 -9.72
CA PRO A 85 10.82 9.53 -10.19
C PRO A 85 11.02 9.13 -11.67
N ALA A 86 11.90 9.85 -12.38
CA ALA A 86 12.10 9.66 -13.81
C ALA A 86 12.43 8.21 -14.22
N THR A 87 13.22 7.49 -13.41
CA THR A 87 13.56 6.08 -13.62
C THR A 87 12.32 5.18 -13.59
N TRP A 88 11.47 5.36 -12.59
CA TRP A 88 10.23 4.59 -12.44
C TRP A 88 9.20 4.90 -13.54
N ARG A 89 9.21 6.12 -14.09
CA ARG A 89 8.41 6.46 -15.27
C ARG A 89 8.88 5.76 -16.54
N GLU A 90 10.18 5.51 -16.69
CA GLU A 90 10.69 4.71 -17.80
C GLU A 90 10.33 3.23 -17.61
N ASP A 91 10.46 2.70 -16.40
CA ASP A 91 10.05 1.33 -16.07
C ASP A 91 8.55 1.12 -16.32
N LEU A 92 7.71 2.11 -16.00
CA LEU A 92 6.27 2.08 -16.27
C LEU A 92 5.97 1.96 -17.76
N LYS A 93 6.69 2.73 -18.59
CA LYS A 93 6.56 2.68 -20.06
C LYS A 93 7.04 1.33 -20.60
N LEU A 94 8.16 0.82 -20.11
CA LEU A 94 8.70 -0.47 -20.54
C LEU A 94 7.77 -1.63 -20.16
N ALA A 95 7.24 -1.63 -18.93
CA ALA A 95 6.27 -2.61 -18.46
C ALA A 95 4.97 -2.57 -19.30
N ALA A 96 4.50 -1.36 -19.62
CA ALA A 96 3.34 -1.18 -20.49
C ALA A 96 3.57 -1.64 -21.93
N ILE A 97 4.76 -1.45 -22.49
CA ILE A 97 5.10 -1.95 -23.83
C ILE A 97 5.20 -3.47 -23.81
N ALA A 98 5.86 -4.04 -22.80
CA ALA A 98 6.08 -5.47 -22.64
C ALA A 98 4.82 -6.26 -22.24
N ALA A 99 3.71 -5.59 -21.93
CA ALA A 99 2.51 -6.21 -21.36
C ALA A 99 2.81 -7.00 -20.07
N ASN A 100 3.77 -6.53 -19.27
CA ASN A 100 4.18 -7.20 -18.05
C ASN A 100 3.30 -6.73 -16.89
N GLU A 101 2.27 -7.51 -16.57
CA GLU A 101 1.27 -7.20 -15.54
C GLU A 101 1.87 -7.11 -14.14
N GLU A 102 2.83 -7.97 -13.80
CA GLU A 102 3.49 -7.96 -12.48
C GLU A 102 4.29 -6.66 -12.27
N ALA A 103 5.04 -6.23 -13.29
CA ALA A 103 5.77 -4.97 -13.26
C ALA A 103 4.83 -3.75 -13.26
N LEU A 104 3.73 -3.80 -14.01
CA LEU A 104 2.70 -2.75 -14.01
C LEU A 104 2.05 -2.60 -12.65
N GLN A 105 1.73 -3.72 -12.00
CA GLN A 105 1.15 -3.74 -10.67
C GLN A 105 2.11 -3.17 -9.61
N GLY A 106 3.38 -3.57 -9.65
CA GLY A 106 4.39 -3.03 -8.73
C GLY A 106 4.52 -1.51 -8.82
N ILE A 107 4.53 -0.97 -10.04
CA ILE A 107 4.67 0.47 -10.27
C ILE A 107 3.36 1.21 -9.97
N TYR A 108 2.21 0.60 -10.27
CA TYR A 108 0.90 1.15 -9.92
C TYR A 108 0.75 1.32 -8.41
N ASN A 109 1.11 0.31 -7.62
CA ASN A 109 1.05 0.38 -6.17
C ASN A 109 1.90 1.53 -5.62
N LEU A 110 3.14 1.67 -6.12
CA LEU A 110 4.03 2.77 -5.76
C LEU A 110 3.48 4.15 -6.14
N LEU A 111 2.75 4.23 -7.25
CA LEU A 111 2.15 5.47 -7.72
C LEU A 111 0.95 5.88 -6.87
N VAL A 112 0.09 4.91 -6.49
CA VAL A 112 -1.05 5.13 -5.58
C VAL A 112 -0.58 5.49 -4.17
N GLU A 113 0.49 4.88 -3.67
CA GLU A 113 1.12 5.20 -2.38
C GLU A 113 1.66 6.64 -2.34
N GLN A 114 2.20 7.14 -3.46
CA GLN A 114 2.74 8.49 -3.55
C GLN A 114 1.68 9.56 -3.81
N SER A 115 0.65 9.22 -4.57
CA SER A 115 -0.41 10.14 -4.96
C SER A 115 -1.66 9.36 -5.34
N SER A 116 -2.76 9.58 -4.64
CA SER A 116 -4.04 9.04 -5.07
C SER A 116 -4.51 9.73 -6.35
N PRO A 117 -5.05 8.99 -7.33
CA PRO A 117 -5.60 9.60 -8.53
C PRO A 117 -6.82 10.46 -8.17
N ASP A 118 -6.91 11.65 -8.78
CA ASP A 118 -8.10 12.49 -8.66
C ASP A 118 -9.32 11.74 -9.21
N GLY A 119 -10.49 11.91 -8.60
CA GLY A 119 -11.74 11.27 -9.03
C GLY A 119 -12.11 11.61 -10.48
N THR A 120 -11.64 12.76 -10.98
CA THR A 120 -11.76 13.17 -12.39
C THR A 120 -10.93 12.28 -13.34
N ALA A 121 -9.78 11.78 -12.89
CA ALA A 121 -8.90 10.91 -13.66
C ALA A 121 -9.51 9.52 -13.84
N ALA A 122 -10.16 8.98 -12.80
CA ALA A 122 -10.87 7.70 -12.89
C ALA A 122 -11.97 7.71 -13.96
N ALA A 123 -12.74 8.80 -14.06
CA ALA A 123 -13.78 8.95 -15.09
C ALA A 123 -13.20 9.04 -16.51
N GLU A 124 -12.05 9.72 -16.69
CA GLU A 124 -11.36 9.79 -17.98
C GLU A 124 -10.83 8.42 -18.41
N TRP A 125 -10.28 7.64 -17.48
CA TRP A 125 -9.74 6.31 -17.78
C TRP A 125 -10.85 5.32 -18.13
N GLN A 126 -11.99 5.40 -17.44
CA GLN A 126 -13.18 4.65 -17.80
C GLN A 126 -13.66 4.99 -19.21
N ALA A 127 -13.74 6.29 -19.55
CA ALA A 127 -14.15 6.73 -20.88
C ALA A 127 -13.19 6.24 -21.99
N ILE A 128 -11.89 6.16 -21.71
CA ILE A 128 -10.89 5.61 -22.63
C ILE A 128 -11.10 4.10 -22.80
N ALA A 129 -11.34 3.35 -21.72
CA ALA A 129 -11.59 1.91 -21.81
C ALA A 129 -12.87 1.60 -22.59
N ASP A 130 -13.96 2.33 -22.31
CA ASP A 130 -15.24 2.22 -23.02
C ASP A 130 -15.09 2.49 -24.52
N ALA A 131 -14.35 3.55 -24.88
CA ALA A 131 -14.07 3.90 -26.27
C ALA A 131 -13.19 2.89 -27.01
N ASN A 132 -12.51 1.98 -26.30
CA ASN A 132 -11.66 0.95 -26.89
C ASN A 132 -12.23 -0.47 -26.65
N HIS A 133 -13.49 -0.59 -26.18
CA HIS A 133 -14.19 -1.86 -25.92
C HIS A 133 -13.47 -2.79 -24.93
N ILE A 134 -12.85 -2.22 -23.89
CA ILE A 134 -12.11 -2.97 -22.88
C ILE A 134 -12.97 -3.09 -21.62
N PRO A 135 -13.28 -4.32 -21.15
CA PRO A 135 -14.10 -4.52 -19.96
C PRO A 135 -13.31 -4.18 -18.68
N LEU A 136 -13.63 -3.04 -18.05
CA LEU A 136 -13.10 -2.70 -16.73
C LEU A 136 -13.90 -3.41 -15.62
N THR A 137 -13.18 -4.08 -14.71
CA THR A 137 -13.73 -4.53 -13.43
C THR A 137 -13.14 -3.70 -12.30
N PHE A 138 -14.03 -3.15 -11.47
CA PHE A 138 -13.67 -2.42 -10.27
C PHE A 138 -13.62 -3.28 -9.01
#